data_AF-A0A2P7NS80-F1
#
_entry.id   AF-A0A2P7NS80-F1
#
_cell.length_a   1.000
_cell.length_b   1.000
_cell.length_c   1.000
_cell.angle_alpha   90.00
_cell.angle_beta   90.00
_cell.angle_gamma   90.00
#
_symmetry.space_group_name_H-M   'P 1'
#
loop_
_entity.id
_entity.type
_entity.pdbx_description
1 polymer ?
#
loop_
_entity_poly.entity_id
_entity_poly.type
_entity_poly.pdbx_seq_one_letter_code
_entity_poly.pdbx_strand_id
1 'polypeptide(L)'
;MQVEGGTMDYQSLGEYHAFLKQAKNAADKRYDVLHNLAIQIRNLAENPGKAIDMETEAIKTAIVEAKKAEFEMTAAIGCVNEAAKLCGEKEITTDDFKR
;
A
#
# COMPACT_ATOMS: atom_id res chain seq x y z
N MET A 1 -45.51 8.12 -4.37
CA MET A 1 -44.22 8.11 -5.08
C MET A 1 -43.16 7.96 -4.01
N GLN A 2 -42.61 6.75 -3.86
CA GLN A 2 -41.63 6.42 -2.82
C GLN A 2 -40.31 7.13 -3.13
N VAL A 3 -39.78 7.84 -2.14
CA VAL A 3 -38.41 8.33 -2.16
C VAL A 3 -37.61 7.25 -1.44
N GLU A 4 -36.98 6.36 -2.18
CA GLU A 4 -36.01 5.41 -1.63
C GLU A 4 -34.76 6.17 -1.20
N GLY A 5 -34.81 6.71 0.02
CA GLY A 5 -33.62 7.15 0.73
C GLY A 5 -32.86 5.92 1.18
N GLY A 6 -31.91 5.45 0.37
CA GLY A 6 -30.92 4.47 0.80
C GLY A 6 -30.20 5.04 2.01
N THR A 7 -30.46 4.48 3.20
CA THR A 7 -29.80 4.89 4.42
C THR A 7 -28.33 4.52 4.29
N MET A 8 -27.46 5.52 4.14
CA MET A 8 -26.02 5.36 4.19
C MET A 8 -25.65 4.54 5.43
N ASP A 9 -25.08 3.36 5.23
CA ASP A 9 -24.63 2.52 6.33
C ASP A 9 -23.34 3.11 6.92
N TYR A 10 -23.49 3.80 8.05
CA TYR A 10 -22.39 4.43 8.77
C TYR A 10 -21.33 3.41 9.23
N GLN A 11 -21.68 2.14 9.41
CA GLN A 11 -20.69 1.10 9.71
C GLN A 11 -19.79 0.86 8.49
N SER A 12 -20.39 0.57 7.33
CA SER A 12 -19.67 0.42 6.06
C SER A 12 -18.82 1.65 5.71
N LEU A 13 -19.30 2.86 6.04
CA LEU A 13 -18.51 4.08 5.86
C LEU A 13 -17.28 4.15 6.79
N GLY A 14 -17.42 3.71 8.05
CA GLY A 14 -16.30 3.59 8.97
C GLY A 14 -15.27 2.56 8.52
N GLU A 15 -15.73 1.40 8.05
CA GLU A 15 -14.90 0.34 7.49
C GLU A 15 -14.15 0.82 6.23
N TYR A 16 -14.85 1.52 5.33
CA TYR A 16 -14.24 2.14 4.14
C TYR A 16 -13.04 3.03 4.51
N HIS A 17 -13.21 3.97 5.45
CA HIS A 17 -12.12 4.85 5.84
C HIS A 17 -11.00 4.13 6.59
N ALA A 18 -11.32 3.09 7.38
CA ALA A 18 -10.32 2.29 8.06
C ALA A 18 -9.44 1.53 7.06
N PHE A 19 -10.04 0.85 6.08
CA PHE A 19 -9.31 0.15 5.04
C PHE A 19 -8.57 1.11 4.10
N LEU A 20 -9.13 2.30 3.81
CA LEU A 20 -8.45 3.32 3.01
C LEU A 20 -7.16 3.80 3.69
N LYS A 21 -7.22 4.01 5.01
CA LYS A 21 -6.03 4.33 5.81
C LYS A 21 -5.01 3.20 5.81
N GLN A 22 -5.46 1.94 5.90
CA GLN A 22 -4.55 0.78 5.82
C GLN A 22 -3.87 0.69 4.45
N ALA A 23 -4.61 0.85 3.35
CA ALA A 23 -4.07 0.86 2.00
C ALA A 23 -3.03 1.97 1.84
N LYS A 24 -3.33 3.18 2.31
CA LYS A 24 -2.40 4.31 2.29
C LYS A 24 -1.12 4.03 3.08
N ASN A 25 -1.23 3.53 4.31
CA ASN A 25 -0.07 3.23 5.15
C ASN A 25 0.83 2.16 4.50
N ALA A 26 0.22 1.13 3.89
CA ALA A 26 0.95 0.09 3.18
C ALA A 26 1.64 0.64 1.91
N ALA A 27 0.99 1.52 1.16
CA ALA A 27 1.58 2.21 0.02
C ALA A 27 2.77 3.08 0.43
N ASP A 28 2.64 3.84 1.52
CA ASP A 28 3.70 4.69 2.08
C ASP A 28 4.90 3.84 2.50
N LYS A 29 4.66 2.72 3.20
CA LYS A 29 5.71 1.76 3.57
C LYS A 29 6.39 1.17 2.33
N ARG A 30 5.63 0.79 1.30
CA ARG A 30 6.20 0.27 0.05
C ARG A 30 7.12 1.31 -0.60
N TYR A 31 6.67 2.56 -0.65
CA TYR A 31 7.44 3.67 -1.19
C TYR A 31 8.76 3.84 -0.43
N ASP A 32 8.71 3.92 0.90
CA ASP A 32 9.90 4.14 1.74
C ASP A 32 10.93 3.01 1.55
N VAL A 33 10.48 1.75 1.54
CA VAL A 33 11.35 0.58 1.34
C VAL A 33 12.02 0.63 -0.03
N LEU A 34 11.26 0.90 -1.10
CA LEU A 34 11.81 0.96 -2.46
C LEU A 34 12.73 2.16 -2.67
N HIS A 35 12.41 3.30 -2.06
CA HIS A 35 13.25 4.49 -2.08
C HIS A 35 14.60 4.22 -1.41
N ASN A 36 14.59 3.63 -0.21
CA ASN A 36 15.80 3.25 0.51
C ASN A 36 16.61 2.19 -0.24
N LEU A 37 15.95 1.19 -0.84
CA LEU A 37 16.60 0.19 -1.67
C LEU A 37 17.30 0.81 -2.89
N ALA A 38 16.66 1.78 -3.55
CA ALA A 38 17.27 2.48 -4.68
C ALA A 38 18.54 3.26 -4.27
N ILE A 39 18.52 3.89 -3.09
CA ILE A 39 19.70 4.55 -2.51
C ILE A 39 20.80 3.53 -2.20
N GLN A 40 20.45 2.40 -1.59
CA GLN A 40 21.41 1.34 -1.26
C GLN A 40 22.11 0.79 -2.51
N ILE A 41 21.35 0.48 -3.56
CA ILE A 41 21.89 -0.01 -4.83
C ILE A 41 22.86 1.02 -5.45
N ARG A 42 22.49 2.31 -5.43
CA ARG A 42 23.37 3.38 -5.93
C ARG A 42 24.67 3.46 -5.14
N ASN A 43 24.58 3.41 -3.81
CA ASN A 43 25.76 3.45 -2.93
C ASN A 43 26.71 2.28 -3.16
N LEU A 44 26.19 1.10 -3.53
CA LEU A 44 27.00 -0.07 -3.88
C LEU A 44 27.71 0.09 -5.21
N ALA A 45 27.01 0.64 -6.22
CA ALA A 45 27.61 0.94 -7.50
C ALA A 45 28.78 1.94 -7.37
N GLU A 46 28.67 2.88 -6.43
CA GLU A 46 29.70 3.89 -6.14
C GLU A 46 30.85 3.36 -5.25
N ASN A 47 30.64 2.26 -4.51
CA ASN A 47 31.62 1.73 -3.54
C ASN A 47 31.85 0.21 -3.73
N PRO A 48 32.57 -0.20 -4.79
CA PRO A 48 32.75 -1.62 -5.14
C PRO A 48 33.56 -2.42 -4.10
N GLY A 49 34.23 -1.77 -3.15
CA GLY A 49 34.98 -2.42 -2.07
C GLY A 49 34.14 -2.82 -0.85
N LYS A 50 32.83 -2.52 -0.83
CA LYS A 50 31.94 -2.93 0.26
C LYS A 50 31.73 -4.45 0.27
N ALA A 51 31.50 -5.01 1.45
CA ALA A 51 31.19 -6.43 1.62
C ALA A 51 29.86 -6.78 0.93
N ILE A 52 29.96 -7.43 -0.22
CA ILE A 52 28.83 -7.77 -1.10
C ILE A 52 27.80 -8.65 -0.39
N ASP A 53 28.22 -9.55 0.50
CA ASP A 53 27.34 -10.51 1.15
C ASP A 53 26.31 -9.86 2.09
N MET A 54 26.74 -8.94 2.96
CA MET A 54 25.83 -8.25 3.89
C MET A 54 24.84 -7.35 3.14
N GLU A 55 25.32 -6.67 2.10
CA GLU A 55 24.51 -5.77 1.29
C GLU A 55 23.50 -6.55 0.42
N THR A 56 23.88 -7.75 -0.03
CA THR A 56 22.98 -8.68 -0.75
C THR A 56 21.84 -9.16 0.15
N GLU A 57 22.11 -9.52 1.41
CA GLU A 57 21.05 -9.93 2.34
C GLU A 57 20.12 -8.78 2.73
N ALA A 58 20.66 -7.57 2.88
CA ALA A 58 19.86 -6.37 3.10
C ALA A 58 18.94 -6.06 1.89
N ILE A 59 19.45 -6.17 0.66
CA ILE A 59 18.64 -6.04 -0.57
C ILE A 59 17.53 -7.08 -0.63
N LYS A 60 17.83 -8.36 -0.35
CA LYS A 60 16.82 -9.43 -0.32
C LYS A 60 15.72 -9.12 0.69
N THR A 61 16.11 -8.69 1.88
CA THR A 61 15.16 -8.30 2.94
C THR A 61 14.26 -7.17 2.49
N ALA A 62 14.83 -6.10 1.92
CA ALA A 62 14.06 -4.96 1.41
C ALA A 62 13.08 -5.37 0.31
N ILE A 63 13.46 -6.27 -0.60
CA ILE A 63 12.56 -6.79 -1.64
C ILE A 63 11.39 -7.57 -1.02
N VAL A 64 11.65 -8.41 0.00
CA VAL A 64 10.60 -9.15 0.71
C VAL A 64 9.66 -8.19 1.42
N GLU A 65 10.18 -7.16 2.09
CA GLU A 65 9.38 -6.15 2.76
C GLU A 65 8.52 -5.33 1.80
N ALA A 66 9.07 -4.92 0.66
CA ALA A 66 8.32 -4.21 -0.38
C ALA A 66 7.18 -5.08 -0.94
N LYS A 67 7.43 -6.38 -1.19
CA LYS A 67 6.39 -7.34 -1.62
C LYS A 67 5.30 -7.50 -0.56
N LYS A 68 5.68 -7.57 0.72
CA LYS A 68 4.72 -7.66 1.81
C LYS A 68 3.84 -6.41 1.88
N ALA A 69 4.44 -5.23 1.78
CA ALA A 69 3.70 -3.96 1.76
C ALA A 69 2.76 -3.86 0.54
N GLU A 70 3.19 -4.31 -0.64
CA GLU A 70 2.33 -4.39 -1.84
C GLU A 70 1.12 -5.31 -1.64
N PHE A 71 1.34 -6.47 -1.03
CA PHE A 71 0.26 -7.41 -0.72
C PHE A 71 -0.73 -6.83 0.30
N GLU A 72 -0.23 -6.23 1.39
CA GLU A 72 -1.05 -5.55 2.40
C GLU A 72 -1.89 -4.44 1.77
N MET A 73 -1.29 -3.62 0.89
CA MET A 73 -2.00 -2.55 0.17
C MET A 73 -3.10 -3.12 -0.74
N THR A 74 -2.80 -4.14 -1.53
CA THR A 74 -3.77 -4.74 -2.47
C THR A 74 -4.92 -5.40 -1.73
N ALA A 75 -4.65 -6.09 -0.62
CA ALA A 75 -5.67 -6.67 0.23
C ALA A 75 -6.58 -5.58 0.84
N ALA A 76 -5.98 -4.50 1.36
CA ALA A 76 -6.74 -3.37 1.90
C ALA A 76 -7.61 -2.70 0.84
N ILE A 77 -7.11 -2.51 -0.40
CA ILE A 77 -7.90 -2.00 -1.54
C ILE A 77 -9.11 -2.90 -1.81
N GLY A 78 -8.93 -4.22 -1.76
CA GLY A 78 -10.03 -5.17 -1.87
C GLY A 78 -11.14 -4.88 -0.84
N CYS A 79 -10.77 -4.75 0.43
CA CYS A 79 -11.71 -4.41 1.50
C CYS A 79 -12.34 -3.02 1.35
N VAL A 80 -11.57 -2.01 0.90
CA VAL A 80 -12.12 -0.67 0.58
C VAL A 80 -13.21 -0.78 -0.47
N ASN A 81 -12.96 -1.51 -1.56
CA ASN A 81 -13.89 -1.61 -2.68
C ASN A 81 -15.12 -2.46 -2.34
N GLU A 82 -15.01 -3.41 -1.42
CA GLU A 82 -16.17 -4.10 -0.84
C GLU A 82 -17.03 -3.14 -0.02
N ALA A 83 -16.42 -2.35 0.88
CA ALA A 83 -17.13 -1.36 1.68
C ALA A 83 -17.74 -0.23 0.82
N ALA A 84 -17.04 0.22 -0.22
CA ALA A 84 -17.45 1.28 -1.13
C ALA A 84 -18.83 1.00 -1.77
N LYS A 85 -19.06 -0.25 -2.17
CA LYS A 85 -20.33 -0.71 -2.75
C LYS A 85 -21.49 -0.61 -1.77
N LEU A 86 -21.23 -0.73 -0.48
CA LEU A 86 -22.24 -0.72 0.59
C LEU A 86 -22.56 0.69 1.08
N CYS A 87 -21.58 1.60 1.05
CA CYS A 87 -21.75 2.99 1.50
C CYS A 87 -21.95 4.01 0.37
N GLY A 88 -21.86 3.61 -0.89
CA GLY A 88 -22.01 4.49 -2.06
C GLY A 88 -20.77 5.33 -2.38
N GLU A 89 -19.61 4.96 -1.83
CA GLU A 89 -18.33 5.60 -2.10
C GLU A 89 -17.69 5.06 -3.39
N LYS A 90 -16.66 5.78 -3.87
CA LYS A 90 -15.94 5.39 -5.08
C LYS A 90 -14.97 4.23 -4.79
N GLU A 91 -14.92 3.27 -5.71
CA GLU A 91 -13.84 2.28 -5.78
C GLU A 91 -12.49 2.96 -6.07
N ILE A 92 -11.44 2.37 -5.51
CA ILE A 92 -10.05 2.81 -5.66
C ILE A 92 -9.20 1.70 -6.27
N THR A 93 -8.02 2.09 -6.71
CA THR A 93 -7.01 1.25 -7.33
C THR A 93 -5.64 1.57 -6.74
N THR A 94 -4.62 0.82 -7.12
CA THR A 94 -3.23 1.13 -6.72
C THR A 94 -2.74 2.47 -7.29
N ASP A 95 -3.37 2.97 -8.36
CA ASP A 95 -3.03 4.24 -9.00
C ASP A 95 -3.37 5.45 -8.11
N ASP A 96 -4.36 5.30 -7.24
CA ASP A 96 -4.75 6.34 -6.27
C ASP A 96 -3.67 6.57 -5.19
N PHE A 97 -2.63 5.73 -5.16
CA PHE A 97 -1.48 5.84 -4.24
C PHE A 97 -0.13 6.02 -4.93
N LYS A 98 -0.10 6.31 -6.24
CA LYS A 98 1.14 6.62 -6.94
C LYS A 98 1.78 7.90 -6.37
N ARG A 99 3.09 7.87 -6.17
CA ARG A 99 3.94 9.00 -5.72
C ARG A 99 5.00 9.29 -6.76
#